data_AF-A0A5E8HAR8-F1
#
_entry.id   AF-A0A5E8HAR8-F1
#
_cell.length_a   1.000
_cell.length_b   1.000
_cell.length_c   1.000
_cell.angle_alpha   90.00
_cell.angle_beta   90.00
_cell.angle_gamma   90.00
#
_symmetry.space_group_name_H-M   'P 1'
#
loop_
_entity.id
_entity.type
_entity.pdbx_description
1 polymer ?
#
loop_
_entity_poly.entity_id
_entity_poly.type
_entity_poly.pdbx_seq_one_letter_code
_entity_poly.pdbx_strand_id
1 'polypeptide(L)'
;MILSEENLSELRKLFIHDFHNQFAVNQNHHKNTFIQIIVLLVPLLTGFGYIYLNIKDNNTFDFLFGYLALSYLLLNMPICVLLVMSVGYRRDQLVTARMREKLKILSINSGENYFPGSFLPTNKNGYLNWIPDFNLIFIIVLLSLKIVLLILVLGHPFLNFPSSFCNFNLLLCILAVTLLISFSSNFYFLYLQREKWLKYINYNT
;
A
#
# COMPACT_ATOMS: atom_id res chain seq x y z
N MET A 1 35.99 22.83 -21.97
CA MET A 1 36.54 22.95 -20.62
C MET A 1 36.64 21.53 -20.06
N ILE A 2 37.84 20.97 -19.99
CA ILE A 2 38.07 19.59 -19.51
C ILE A 2 38.15 19.70 -17.99
N LEU A 3 37.14 19.16 -17.28
CA LEU A 3 37.18 19.07 -15.81
C LEU A 3 38.33 18.14 -15.42
N SER A 4 39.18 18.56 -14.47
CA SER A 4 40.20 17.69 -13.88
C SER A 4 39.52 16.49 -13.21
N GLU A 5 40.20 15.33 -13.17
CA GLU A 5 39.67 14.12 -12.51
C GLU A 5 39.27 14.36 -11.05
N GLU A 6 39.99 15.27 -10.37
CA GLU A 6 39.72 15.66 -8.99
C GLU A 6 38.38 16.41 -8.85
N ASN A 7 38.13 17.39 -9.73
CA ASN A 7 36.84 18.11 -9.77
C ASN A 7 35.69 17.16 -10.13
N LEU A 8 35.95 16.15 -10.98
CA LEU A 8 34.95 15.17 -11.40
C LEU A 8 34.62 14.17 -10.28
N SER A 9 35.61 13.82 -9.45
CA SER A 9 35.44 13.01 -8.24
C SER A 9 34.61 13.75 -7.18
N GLU A 10 34.90 15.02 -6.96
CA GLU A 10 34.17 15.85 -6.00
C GLU A 10 32.71 16.05 -6.41
N LEU A 11 32.46 16.31 -7.70
CA LEU A 11 31.11 16.44 -8.26
C LEU A 11 30.30 15.15 -8.15
N ARG A 12 30.95 13.98 -8.28
CA ARG A 12 30.31 12.67 -8.03
C ARG A 12 29.93 12.49 -6.56
N LYS A 13 30.81 12.86 -5.63
CA LYS A 13 30.51 12.76 -4.18
C LYS A 13 29.33 13.65 -3.81
N LEU A 14 29.31 14.89 -4.33
CA LEU A 14 28.25 15.86 -4.08
C LEU A 14 26.91 15.37 -4.65
N PHE A 15 26.92 14.84 -5.88
CA PHE A 15 25.74 14.24 -6.50
C PHE A 15 25.21 13.02 -5.73
N ILE A 16 26.11 12.13 -5.27
CA ILE A 16 25.73 10.96 -4.46
C ILE A 16 25.10 11.41 -3.14
N HIS A 17 25.69 12.41 -2.48
CA HIS A 17 25.22 12.94 -1.21
C HIS A 17 23.82 13.55 -1.35
N ASP A 18 23.62 14.42 -2.33
CA ASP A 18 22.34 15.08 -2.56
C ASP A 18 21.25 14.07 -2.95
N PHE A 19 21.61 13.06 -3.72
CA PHE A 19 20.71 11.98 -4.07
C PHE A 19 20.35 11.13 -2.83
N HIS A 20 21.30 10.76 -1.97
CA HIS A 20 20.98 10.05 -0.72
C HIS A 20 20.09 10.88 0.20
N ASN A 21 20.30 12.20 0.24
CA ASN A 21 19.44 13.10 0.98
C ASN A 21 18.02 13.14 0.41
N GLN A 22 17.86 13.24 -0.91
CA GLN A 22 16.55 13.17 -1.56
C GLN A 22 15.85 11.84 -1.29
N PHE A 23 16.60 10.73 -1.24
CA PHE A 23 16.07 9.42 -0.85
C PHE A 23 15.61 9.38 0.60
N ALA A 24 16.42 9.90 1.52
CA ALA A 24 16.07 9.97 2.93
C ALA A 24 14.82 10.84 3.15
N VAL A 25 14.73 11.98 2.45
CA VAL A 25 13.55 12.86 2.47
C VAL A 25 12.32 12.12 1.92
N ASN A 26 12.44 11.43 0.79
CA ASN A 26 11.31 10.69 0.22
C ASN A 26 10.87 9.51 1.13
N GLN A 27 11.81 8.81 1.76
CA GLN A 27 11.49 7.77 2.75
C GLN A 27 10.80 8.35 3.99
N ASN A 28 11.24 9.51 4.48
CA ASN A 28 10.59 10.18 5.60
C ASN A 28 9.18 10.67 5.21
N HIS A 29 8.98 11.14 3.98
CA HIS A 29 7.66 11.49 3.48
C HIS A 29 6.71 10.27 3.45
N HIS A 30 7.20 9.12 2.99
CA HIS A 30 6.45 7.86 3.02
C HIS A 30 6.12 7.41 4.47
N LYS A 31 7.06 7.57 5.41
CA LYS A 31 6.82 7.29 6.85
C LYS A 31 5.76 8.23 7.46
N ASN A 32 5.76 9.52 7.11
CA ASN A 32 4.75 10.46 7.61
C ASN A 32 3.37 10.12 7.07
N THR A 33 3.26 9.78 5.79
CA THR A 33 1.99 9.35 5.19
C THR A 33 1.50 8.05 5.82
N PHE A 34 2.41 7.16 6.20
CA PHE A 34 2.10 5.96 6.95
C PHE A 34 1.49 6.25 8.34
N ILE A 35 2.07 7.19 9.10
CA ILE A 35 1.51 7.63 10.39
C ILE A 35 0.11 8.20 10.19
N GLN A 36 -0.11 8.99 9.13
CA GLN A 36 -1.44 9.53 8.81
C GLN A 36 -2.48 8.43 8.57
N ILE A 37 -2.10 7.32 7.92
CA ILE A 37 -2.99 6.15 7.72
C ILE A 37 -3.34 5.51 9.07
N ILE A 38 -2.38 5.32 9.98
CA ILE A 38 -2.66 4.76 11.32
C ILE A 38 -3.58 5.69 12.11
N VAL A 39 -3.33 7.00 12.07
CA VAL A 39 -4.16 7.99 12.75
C VAL A 39 -5.61 7.96 12.25
N LEU A 40 -5.85 7.61 10.98
CA LEU A 40 -7.21 7.40 10.45
C LEU A 40 -7.84 6.08 10.90
N LEU A 41 -7.05 5.01 11.06
CA LEU A 41 -7.54 3.70 11.48
C LEU A 41 -7.97 3.65 12.95
N VAL A 42 -7.29 4.38 13.83
CA VAL A 42 -7.58 4.36 15.28
C VAL A 42 -9.01 4.83 15.58
N PRO A 43 -9.49 6.00 15.12
CA PRO A 43 -10.87 6.43 15.29
C PRO A 43 -11.89 5.46 14.69
N LEU A 44 -11.55 4.82 13.56
CA LEU A 44 -12.41 3.84 12.91
C LEU A 44 -12.64 2.61 13.81
N LEU A 45 -11.58 2.11 14.43
CA LEU A 45 -11.65 0.96 15.34
C LEU A 45 -12.28 1.32 16.70
N THR A 46 -11.95 2.48 17.26
CA THR A 46 -12.52 2.92 18.55
C THR A 46 -13.98 3.31 18.43
N GLY A 47 -14.36 4.00 17.34
CA GLY A 47 -15.75 4.31 17.02
C GLY A 47 -16.58 3.05 16.83
N PHE A 48 -16.03 2.03 16.14
CA PHE A 48 -16.66 0.73 16.04
C PHE A 48 -16.89 0.09 17.41
N GLY A 49 -15.84 -0.01 18.24
CA GLY A 49 -15.94 -0.59 19.57
C GLY A 49 -16.95 0.12 20.46
N TYR A 50 -17.01 1.46 20.38
CA TYR A 50 -17.97 2.25 21.13
C TYR A 50 -19.42 1.99 20.71
N ILE A 51 -19.70 1.97 19.39
CA ILE A 51 -21.06 1.69 18.89
C ILE A 51 -21.45 0.27 19.28
N TYR A 52 -20.57 -0.72 19.06
CA TYR A 52 -20.83 -2.12 19.36
C TYR A 52 -21.23 -2.35 20.83
N LEU A 53 -20.55 -1.69 21.78
CA LEU A 53 -20.84 -1.83 23.21
C LEU A 53 -22.13 -1.13 23.67
N ASN A 54 -22.66 -0.19 22.88
CA ASN A 54 -23.80 0.65 23.27
C ASN A 54 -25.08 0.40 22.46
N ILE A 55 -25.14 -0.69 21.68
CA ILE A 55 -26.35 -1.07 20.96
C ILE A 55 -27.41 -1.56 21.95
N LYS A 56 -28.53 -0.83 22.01
CA LYS A 56 -29.69 -1.18 22.84
C LYS A 56 -30.98 -1.33 22.03
N ASP A 57 -31.09 -0.66 20.87
CA ASP A 57 -32.33 -0.56 20.09
C ASP A 57 -32.12 -0.81 18.59
N ASN A 58 -33.18 -1.18 17.87
CA ASN A 58 -33.18 -1.44 16.42
C ASN A 58 -32.58 -0.28 15.58
N ASN A 59 -32.82 0.98 15.94
CA ASN A 59 -32.26 2.13 15.21
C ASN A 59 -30.73 2.25 15.34
N THR A 60 -30.14 1.74 16.43
CA THR A 60 -28.68 1.70 16.60
C THR A 60 -28.01 0.63 15.73
N PHE A 61 -28.77 -0.37 15.26
CA PHE A 61 -28.26 -1.41 14.36
C PHE A 61 -28.08 -0.91 12.92
N ASP A 62 -29.02 -0.14 12.37
CA ASP A 62 -28.89 0.45 11.03
C ASP A 62 -27.67 1.38 10.97
N PHE A 63 -27.42 2.11 12.06
CA PHE A 63 -26.24 2.95 12.20
C PHE A 63 -24.95 2.14 12.28
N LEU A 64 -24.91 1.05 13.05
CA LEU A 64 -23.75 0.15 13.09
C LEU A 64 -23.45 -0.42 11.70
N PHE A 65 -24.48 -0.86 10.99
CA PHE A 65 -24.34 -1.47 9.67
C PHE A 65 -23.79 -0.47 8.64
N GLY A 66 -24.34 0.75 8.61
CA GLY A 66 -23.84 1.85 7.79
C GLY A 66 -22.39 2.22 8.14
N TYR A 67 -22.06 2.25 9.43
CA TYR A 67 -20.70 2.51 9.92
C TYR A 67 -19.71 1.44 9.45
N LEU A 68 -20.08 0.16 9.57
CA LEU A 68 -19.26 -0.98 9.13
C LEU A 68 -19.01 -0.95 7.62
N ALA A 69 -20.05 -0.70 6.83
CA ALA A 69 -19.94 -0.58 5.39
C ALA A 69 -19.05 0.61 4.98
N LEU A 70 -19.23 1.77 5.61
CA LEU A 70 -18.40 2.95 5.37
C LEU A 70 -16.93 2.68 5.74
N SER A 71 -16.70 2.08 6.91
CA SER A 71 -15.36 1.66 7.38
C SER A 71 -14.67 0.77 6.36
N TYR A 72 -15.39 -0.23 5.85
CA TYR A 72 -14.89 -1.15 4.82
C TYR A 72 -14.48 -0.42 3.52
N LEU A 73 -15.29 0.54 3.08
CA LEU A 73 -15.00 1.34 1.88
C LEU A 73 -13.78 2.25 2.09
N LEU A 74 -13.68 2.90 3.25
CA LEU A 74 -12.57 3.78 3.61
C LEU A 74 -11.22 3.04 3.59
N LEU A 75 -11.19 1.74 3.90
CA LEU A 75 -9.97 0.93 3.84
C LEU A 75 -9.38 0.77 2.42
N ASN A 76 -10.10 1.11 1.34
CA ASN A 76 -9.51 1.10 -0.01
C ASN A 76 -8.43 2.16 -0.18
N MET A 77 -8.65 3.35 0.38
CA MET A 77 -7.74 4.48 0.23
C MET A 77 -6.32 4.17 0.71
N PRO A 78 -6.10 3.68 1.95
CA PRO A 78 -4.75 3.36 2.41
C PRO A 78 -4.10 2.21 1.61
N ILE A 79 -4.87 1.22 1.15
CA ILE A 79 -4.34 0.15 0.29
C ILE A 79 -3.82 0.74 -1.04
N CYS A 80 -4.62 1.58 -1.70
CA CYS A 80 -4.22 2.25 -2.94
C CYS A 80 -2.98 3.13 -2.75
N VAL A 81 -2.92 3.91 -1.66
CA VAL A 81 -1.77 4.75 -1.33
C VAL A 81 -0.52 3.90 -1.15
N LEU A 82 -0.57 2.81 -0.37
CA LEU A 82 0.56 1.92 -0.17
C LEU A 82 1.05 1.27 -1.47
N LEU A 83 0.14 0.92 -2.38
CA LEU A 83 0.51 0.37 -3.69
C LEU A 83 1.20 1.41 -4.58
N VAL A 84 0.73 2.66 -4.60
CA VAL A 84 1.41 3.76 -5.32
C VAL A 84 2.80 4.03 -4.73
N MET A 85 2.90 4.07 -3.41
CA MET A 85 4.19 4.25 -2.71
C MET A 85 5.16 3.11 -2.99
N SER A 86 4.65 1.88 -3.12
CA SER A 86 5.46 0.72 -3.46
C SER A 86 6.13 0.87 -4.82
N VAL A 87 5.40 1.34 -5.84
CA VAL A 87 5.97 1.61 -7.17
C VAL A 87 7.00 2.75 -7.09
N GLY A 88 6.68 3.84 -6.39
CA GLY A 88 7.60 4.97 -6.22
C GLY A 88 8.92 4.54 -5.58
N TYR A 89 8.85 3.78 -4.49
CA TYR A 89 10.01 3.23 -3.80
C TYR A 89 10.86 2.33 -4.71
N ARG A 90 10.25 1.44 -5.49
CA ARG A 90 10.98 0.54 -6.39
C ARG A 90 11.63 1.27 -7.57
N ARG A 91 10.93 2.24 -8.15
CA ARG A 91 11.47 3.13 -9.18
C ARG A 91 12.73 3.83 -8.66
N ASP A 92 12.63 4.37 -7.46
CA ASP A 92 13.70 5.09 -6.81
C ASP A 92 14.90 4.15 -6.53
N GLN A 93 14.65 2.95 -6.00
CA GLN A 93 15.71 1.92 -5.87
C GLN A 93 16.40 1.59 -7.20
N LEU A 94 15.64 1.50 -8.30
CA LEU A 94 16.17 1.20 -9.63
C LEU A 94 17.07 2.31 -10.14
N VAL A 95 16.68 3.57 -9.97
CA VAL A 95 17.50 4.72 -10.35
C VAL A 95 18.81 4.72 -9.53
N THR A 96 18.71 4.48 -8.21
CA THR A 96 19.88 4.41 -7.32
C THR A 96 20.87 3.33 -7.75
N ALA A 97 20.37 2.12 -8.02
CA ALA A 97 21.20 1.01 -8.45
C ALA A 97 21.97 1.35 -9.73
N ARG A 98 21.29 1.95 -10.72
CA ARG A 98 21.91 2.36 -11.99
C ARG A 98 22.94 3.47 -11.82
N MET A 99 22.70 4.44 -10.94
CA MET A 99 23.71 5.46 -10.65
C MET A 99 24.98 4.83 -10.07
N ARG A 100 24.82 3.91 -9.11
CA ARG A 100 25.95 3.20 -8.50
C ARG A 100 26.72 2.34 -9.51
N GLU A 101 26.01 1.74 -10.47
CA GLU A 101 26.60 0.99 -11.58
C GLU A 101 27.38 1.90 -12.53
N LYS A 102 26.77 3.01 -13.00
CA LYS A 102 27.43 4.01 -13.87
C LYS A 102 28.66 4.64 -13.23
N LEU A 103 28.64 4.81 -11.90
CA LEU A 103 29.75 5.35 -11.13
C LEU A 103 30.82 4.29 -10.79
N LYS A 104 30.64 3.03 -11.21
CA LYS A 104 31.52 1.88 -10.90
C LYS A 104 31.73 1.64 -9.40
N ILE A 105 30.81 2.10 -8.56
CA ILE A 105 30.83 1.88 -7.11
C ILE A 105 30.28 0.49 -6.76
N LEU A 106 29.40 -0.04 -7.62
CA LEU A 106 29.06 -1.46 -7.64
C LEU A 106 30.18 -2.23 -8.32
N SER A 107 31.23 -2.57 -7.58
CA SER A 107 32.20 -3.54 -8.05
C SER A 107 31.53 -4.92 -8.07
N ILE A 108 31.09 -5.37 -9.23
CA ILE A 108 30.61 -6.75 -9.43
C ILE A 108 31.74 -7.77 -9.11
N ASN A 109 33.01 -7.32 -9.05
CA ASN A 109 34.21 -8.15 -8.94
C ASN A 109 35.09 -7.93 -7.70
N SER A 110 34.75 -7.03 -6.77
CA SER A 110 35.52 -6.91 -5.51
C SER A 110 34.71 -7.51 -4.38
N GLY A 111 35.30 -8.46 -3.65
CA GLY A 111 34.65 -9.29 -2.62
C GLY A 111 34.05 -8.53 -1.42
N GLU A 112 34.08 -7.19 -1.45
CA GLU A 112 33.37 -6.33 -0.51
C GLU A 112 32.08 -5.81 -1.18
N ASN A 113 31.01 -6.61 -1.09
CA ASN A 113 29.68 -6.14 -1.45
C ASN A 113 29.21 -5.11 -0.43
N TYR A 114 29.55 -3.83 -0.62
CA TYR A 114 28.99 -2.71 0.15
C TYR A 114 27.45 -2.69 0.09
N PHE A 115 26.86 -3.29 -0.95
CA PHE A 115 25.43 -3.58 -1.04
C PHE A 115 25.19 -4.99 -1.62
N PRO A 116 24.44 -5.86 -0.93
CA PRO A 116 24.16 -7.20 -1.46
C PRO A 116 23.24 -7.13 -2.69
N GLY A 117 23.37 -8.10 -3.61
CA GLY A 117 22.57 -8.18 -4.84
C GLY A 117 21.06 -8.27 -4.62
N SER A 118 20.61 -8.59 -3.40
CA SER A 118 19.20 -8.50 -2.99
C SER A 118 18.61 -7.08 -3.06
N PHE A 119 19.45 -6.04 -3.10
CA PHE A 119 19.05 -4.65 -3.31
C PHE A 119 18.79 -4.30 -4.78
N LEU A 120 19.14 -5.16 -5.74
CA LEU A 120 18.78 -4.96 -7.14
C LEU A 120 17.28 -5.24 -7.32
N PRO A 121 16.48 -4.23 -7.70
CA PRO A 121 15.03 -4.41 -7.81
C PRO A 121 14.63 -5.21 -9.05
N THR A 122 15.55 -5.43 -10.01
CA THR A 122 15.33 -6.18 -11.26
C THR A 122 14.98 -7.66 -11.05
N ASN A 123 15.37 -8.24 -9.91
CA ASN A 123 15.05 -9.62 -9.57
C ASN A 123 13.68 -9.77 -8.86
N LYS A 124 12.94 -8.67 -8.66
CA LYS A 124 11.67 -8.62 -7.91
C LYS A 124 10.47 -8.60 -8.88
N ASN A 125 10.32 -9.65 -9.69
CA ASN A 125 9.29 -9.75 -10.74
C ASN A 125 8.05 -10.59 -10.36
N GLY A 126 8.10 -11.27 -9.20
CA GLY A 126 6.97 -12.05 -8.67
C GLY A 126 5.75 -11.17 -8.40
N TYR A 127 4.55 -11.78 -8.36
CA TYR A 127 3.27 -11.06 -8.27
C TYR A 127 3.17 -10.13 -7.05
N LEU A 128 3.73 -10.52 -5.91
CA LEU A 128 3.83 -9.71 -4.69
C LEU A 128 5.27 -9.27 -4.36
N ASN A 129 6.28 -9.94 -4.94
CA ASN A 129 7.70 -9.69 -4.61
C ASN A 129 8.16 -8.29 -5.00
N TRP A 130 7.47 -7.64 -5.94
CA TRP A 130 7.76 -6.25 -6.32
C TRP A 130 7.35 -5.25 -5.24
N ILE A 131 6.45 -5.60 -4.32
CA ILE A 131 6.05 -4.73 -3.22
C ILE A 131 7.19 -4.72 -2.19
N PRO A 132 7.55 -3.57 -1.59
CA PRO A 132 8.46 -3.53 -0.45
C PRO A 132 7.88 -4.29 0.75
N ASP A 133 8.70 -5.06 1.46
CA ASP A 133 8.22 -5.96 2.53
C ASP A 133 7.40 -5.24 3.61
N PHE A 134 7.82 -4.03 3.99
CA PHE A 134 7.07 -3.16 4.91
C PHE A 134 5.66 -2.88 4.37
N ASN A 135 5.53 -2.39 3.13
CA ASN A 135 4.23 -2.09 2.52
C ASN A 135 3.37 -3.34 2.35
N LEU A 136 3.98 -4.48 2.03
CA LEU A 136 3.29 -5.77 1.90
C LEU A 136 2.62 -6.19 3.21
N ILE A 137 3.32 -6.08 4.35
CA ILE A 137 2.77 -6.40 5.66
C ILE A 137 1.51 -5.55 5.92
N PHE A 138 1.55 -4.24 5.65
CA PHE A 138 0.38 -3.39 5.86
C PHE A 138 -0.78 -3.69 4.91
N ILE A 139 -0.50 -3.95 3.64
CA ILE A 139 -1.54 -4.36 2.68
C ILE A 139 -2.22 -5.63 3.19
N ILE A 140 -1.46 -6.61 3.68
CA ILE A 140 -2.01 -7.84 4.25
C ILE A 140 -2.88 -7.52 5.48
N VAL A 141 -2.41 -6.69 6.42
CA VAL A 141 -3.19 -6.30 7.62
C VAL A 141 -4.50 -5.61 7.23
N LEU A 142 -4.46 -4.68 6.27
CA LEU A 142 -5.66 -3.96 5.81
C LEU A 142 -6.64 -4.87 5.07
N LEU A 143 -6.15 -5.80 4.25
CA LEU A 143 -6.99 -6.80 3.58
C LEU A 143 -7.61 -7.76 4.59
N SER A 144 -6.86 -8.21 5.59
CA SER A 144 -7.39 -9.03 6.68
C SER A 144 -8.48 -8.29 7.46
N LEU A 145 -8.27 -7.01 7.79
CA LEU A 145 -9.29 -6.18 8.43
C LEU A 145 -10.55 -6.04 7.56
N LYS A 146 -10.38 -5.82 6.24
CA LYS A 146 -11.51 -5.83 5.30
C LYS A 146 -12.25 -7.16 5.31
N ILE A 147 -11.55 -8.30 5.31
CA ILE A 147 -12.19 -9.63 5.36
C ILE A 147 -12.99 -9.80 6.65
N VAL A 148 -12.43 -9.41 7.81
CA VAL A 148 -13.15 -9.45 9.08
C VAL A 148 -14.42 -8.59 9.02
N LEU A 149 -14.30 -7.34 8.53
CA LEU A 149 -15.46 -6.46 8.37
C LEU A 149 -16.50 -7.03 7.40
N LEU A 150 -16.07 -7.66 6.30
CA LEU A 150 -16.98 -8.31 5.35
C LEU A 150 -17.72 -9.48 5.99
N ILE A 151 -17.04 -10.32 6.76
CA ILE A 151 -17.65 -11.41 7.51
C ILE A 151 -18.63 -10.86 8.56
N LEU A 152 -18.29 -9.77 9.24
CA LEU A 152 -19.21 -9.14 10.21
C LEU A 152 -20.47 -8.58 9.53
N VAL A 153 -20.33 -7.98 8.34
CA VAL A 153 -21.45 -7.46 7.57
C VAL A 153 -22.32 -8.59 7.00
N LEU A 154 -21.73 -9.68 6.51
CA LEU A 154 -22.45 -10.79 5.86
C LEU A 154 -22.94 -11.87 6.83
N GLY A 155 -22.23 -12.10 7.93
CA GLY A 155 -22.42 -13.23 8.85
C GLY A 155 -23.26 -12.91 10.08
N HIS A 156 -23.59 -11.64 10.31
CA HIS A 156 -24.54 -11.29 11.38
C HIS A 156 -25.94 -11.79 10.99
N PRO A 157 -26.80 -12.24 11.94
CA PRO A 157 -28.10 -12.89 11.69
C PRO A 157 -29.19 -12.06 10.98
N PHE A 158 -28.82 -11.06 10.16
CA PHE A 158 -29.70 -10.27 9.29
C PHE A 158 -30.45 -11.11 8.24
N LEU A 159 -30.06 -12.37 8.01
CA LEU A 159 -30.82 -13.31 7.16
C LEU A 159 -32.15 -13.79 7.80
N ASN A 160 -32.41 -13.46 9.07
CA ASN A 160 -33.61 -13.87 9.80
C ASN A 160 -34.57 -12.71 10.15
N PHE A 161 -34.56 -11.60 9.40
CA PHE A 161 -35.60 -10.57 9.56
C PHE A 161 -36.95 -11.08 9.03
N PRO A 162 -38.08 -10.77 9.72
CA PRO A 162 -39.40 -11.16 9.26
C PRO A 162 -39.67 -10.63 7.84
N SER A 163 -40.26 -11.49 7.03
CA SER A 163 -40.47 -11.40 5.57
C SER A 163 -41.28 -10.20 5.06
N SER A 164 -41.62 -9.22 5.89
CA SER A 164 -42.42 -8.05 5.53
C SER A 164 -41.62 -6.88 4.94
N PHE A 165 -40.28 -6.92 4.94
CA PHE A 165 -39.43 -5.86 4.36
C PHE A 165 -38.69 -6.32 3.10
N CYS A 166 -39.40 -6.46 1.98
CA CYS A 166 -38.81 -6.73 0.67
C CYS A 166 -37.68 -5.73 0.31
N ASN A 167 -37.79 -4.48 0.78
CA ASN A 167 -36.80 -3.42 0.55
C ASN A 167 -35.48 -3.61 1.32
N PHE A 168 -35.50 -4.25 2.50
CA PHE A 168 -34.30 -4.41 3.33
C PHE A 168 -33.39 -5.52 2.79
N ASN A 169 -33.97 -6.65 2.36
CA ASN A 169 -33.21 -7.72 1.72
C ASN A 169 -32.56 -7.25 0.40
N LEU A 170 -33.26 -6.43 -0.38
CA LEU A 170 -32.70 -5.80 -1.58
C LEU A 170 -31.52 -4.88 -1.24
N LEU A 171 -31.65 -4.04 -0.20
CA LEU A 171 -30.59 -3.16 0.27
C LEU A 171 -29.34 -3.95 0.71
N LEU A 172 -29.53 -5.04 1.46
CA LEU A 172 -28.44 -5.94 1.86
C LEU A 172 -27.72 -6.55 0.65
N CYS A 173 -28.47 -7.03 -0.35
CA CYS A 173 -27.90 -7.56 -1.58
C CYS A 173 -27.08 -6.51 -2.34
N ILE A 174 -27.62 -5.30 -2.52
CA ILE A 174 -26.91 -4.20 -3.17
C ILE A 174 -25.63 -3.86 -2.41
N LEU A 175 -25.70 -3.81 -1.09
CA LEU A 175 -24.55 -3.51 -0.26
C LEU A 175 -23.49 -4.61 -0.33
N ALA A 176 -23.88 -5.88 -0.22
CA ALA A 176 -22.96 -7.02 -0.35
C ALA A 176 -22.24 -7.00 -1.71
N VAL A 177 -22.97 -6.76 -2.81
CA VAL A 177 -22.38 -6.61 -4.15
C VAL A 177 -21.42 -5.43 -4.19
N THR A 178 -21.77 -4.29 -3.59
CA THR A 178 -20.91 -3.10 -3.53
C THR A 178 -19.62 -3.37 -2.77
N LEU A 179 -19.69 -4.09 -1.64
CA LEU A 179 -18.50 -4.46 -0.86
C LEU A 179 -17.61 -5.46 -1.60
N LEU A 180 -18.20 -6.42 -2.34
CA LEU A 180 -17.44 -7.36 -3.17
C LEU A 180 -16.74 -6.69 -4.36
N ILE A 181 -17.42 -5.76 -5.04
CA ILE A 181 -16.81 -4.93 -6.09
C ILE A 181 -15.65 -4.13 -5.50
N SER A 182 -15.86 -3.50 -4.33
CA SER A 182 -14.84 -2.77 -3.59
C SER A 182 -13.64 -3.66 -3.22
N PHE A 183 -13.87 -4.90 -2.76
CA PHE A 183 -12.79 -5.86 -2.52
C PHE A 183 -11.96 -6.12 -3.78
N SER A 184 -12.67 -6.46 -4.86
CA SER A 184 -12.09 -6.85 -6.15
C SER A 184 -11.29 -5.71 -6.78
N SER A 185 -11.73 -4.47 -6.56
CA SER A 185 -11.04 -3.27 -7.04
C SER A 185 -9.62 -3.13 -6.50
N ASN A 186 -9.34 -3.60 -5.27
CA ASN A 186 -7.98 -3.58 -4.70
C ASN A 186 -7.04 -4.51 -5.46
N PHE A 187 -7.51 -5.70 -5.86
CA PHE A 187 -6.70 -6.65 -6.65
C PHE A 187 -6.48 -6.14 -8.07
N TYR A 188 -7.49 -5.52 -8.67
CA TYR A 188 -7.35 -4.87 -9.96
C TYR A 188 -6.32 -3.73 -9.90
N PHE A 189 -6.36 -2.91 -8.85
CA PHE A 189 -5.39 -1.83 -8.66
C PHE A 189 -3.97 -2.37 -8.40
N LEU A 190 -3.83 -3.44 -7.59
CA LEU A 190 -2.57 -4.16 -7.41
C LEU A 190 -1.98 -4.60 -8.75
N TYR A 191 -2.80 -5.21 -9.61
CA TYR A 191 -2.40 -5.61 -10.95
C TYR A 191 -1.91 -4.42 -11.79
N LEU A 192 -2.65 -3.30 -11.81
CA LEU A 192 -2.25 -2.10 -12.55
C LEU A 192 -0.90 -1.54 -12.08
N GLN A 193 -0.65 -1.51 -10.76
CA GLN A 193 0.61 -1.00 -10.22
C GLN A 193 1.78 -1.95 -10.51
N ARG A 194 1.54 -3.26 -10.51
CA ARG A 194 2.51 -4.25 -10.98
C ARG A 194 2.89 -4.04 -12.44
N GLU A 195 1.92 -3.85 -13.33
CA GLU A 195 2.19 -3.60 -14.75
C GLU A 195 2.98 -2.29 -14.95
N LYS A 196 2.70 -1.25 -14.17
CA LYS A 196 3.53 -0.04 -14.14
C LYS A 196 4.97 -0.34 -13.71
N TRP A 197 5.16 -1.17 -12.68
CA TRP A 197 6.49 -1.59 -12.25
C TRP A 197 7.25 -2.36 -13.33
N LEU A 198 6.61 -3.33 -13.99
CA LEU A 198 7.22 -4.11 -15.07
C LEU A 198 7.63 -3.22 -16.24
N LYS A 199 6.83 -2.20 -16.58
CA LYS A 199 7.21 -1.20 -17.58
C LYS A 199 8.48 -0.44 -17.18
N TYR A 200 8.66 -0.06 -15.92
CA TYR A 200 9.88 0.63 -15.48
C TYR A 200 11.15 -0.21 -15.64
N ILE A 201 11.04 -1.52 -15.40
CA ILE A 201 12.13 -2.47 -15.63
C ILE A 201 12.44 -2.54 -17.14
N ASN A 202 11.43 -2.81 -17.96
CA ASN A 202 11.59 -3.11 -19.40
C ASN A 202 11.94 -1.90 -20.28
N TYR A 203 11.47 -0.69 -19.95
CA TYR A 203 11.76 0.51 -20.75
C TYR A 203 13.25 0.92 -20.73
N ASN A 204 14.04 0.29 -19.87
CA ASN A 204 15.38 0.74 -19.55
C ASN A 204 16.38 -0.44 -19.45
N THR A 205 16.04 -1.58 -20.06
CA THR A 205 16.95 -2.65 -20.49
C THR A 205 17.20 -2.48 -21.98
#